data_AF-A0A8K0KUN5-F1
#
_entry.id   AF-A0A8K0KUN5-F1
#
_cell.length_a   1.000
_cell.length_b   1.000
_cell.length_c   1.000
_cell.angle_alpha   90.00
_cell.angle_beta   90.00
_cell.angle_gamma   90.00
#
_symmetry.space_group_name_H-M   'P 1'
#
loop_
_entity.id
_entity.type
_entity.pdbx_description
1 polymer ?
#
loop_
_entity_poly.entity_id
_entity_poly.type
_entity_poly.pdbx_seq_one_letter_code
_entity_poly.pdbx_strand_id
1 'polypeptide(L)'
;MSVTAIGGVKTSAGCFVVPMATGMSLVLCMLTIRQERPQAKYVIWSRIDQKACFKCIVTAGLEPVIVETISVGDELRTDVAGIEERIETLGAANIACILTTTSCFAPRAADSVEQVAVLCARYGVPHLINNAYGLQSARCMHLIQEAARQGSFDEFIIST
;
A
#
# COMPACT_ATOMS: atom_id res chain seq x y z
N MET A 1 -16.50 22.35 -2.80
CA MET A 1 -16.52 21.83 -1.41
C MET A 1 -15.13 21.24 -1.18
N SER A 2 -14.26 21.93 -0.44
CA SER A 2 -12.86 21.51 -0.26
C SER A 2 -12.82 20.23 0.56
N VAL A 3 -12.16 19.20 0.05
CA VAL A 3 -12.07 17.89 0.71
C VAL A 3 -11.30 18.04 2.01
N THR A 4 -11.96 17.62 3.09
CA THR A 4 -11.47 17.65 4.47
C THR A 4 -10.15 16.90 4.58
N ALA A 5 -9.14 17.52 5.20
CA ALA A 5 -7.89 16.85 5.50
C ALA A 5 -8.14 15.66 6.45
N ILE A 6 -7.96 14.43 5.97
CA ILE A 6 -8.16 13.23 6.79
C ILE A 6 -6.87 12.98 7.56
N GLY A 7 -6.92 13.12 8.88
CA GLY A 7 -5.79 12.81 9.77
C GLY A 7 -4.48 13.55 9.44
N GLY A 8 -4.54 14.68 8.72
CA GLY A 8 -3.35 15.44 8.31
C GLY A 8 -2.93 15.27 6.85
N VAL A 9 -3.56 14.38 6.08
CA VAL A 9 -3.38 14.31 4.61
C VAL A 9 -4.28 15.36 3.96
N LYS A 10 -3.69 16.50 3.60
CA LYS A 10 -4.36 17.69 3.05
C LYS A 10 -4.62 17.59 1.55
N THR A 11 -3.97 16.66 0.86
CA THR A 11 -4.04 16.46 -0.59
C THR A 11 -5.03 15.37 -1.01
N SER A 12 -5.85 14.84 -0.09
CA SER A 12 -6.87 13.84 -0.42
C SER A 12 -7.93 14.44 -1.35
N ALA A 13 -8.23 13.73 -2.45
CA ALA A 13 -9.23 14.14 -3.43
C ALA A 13 -10.66 13.71 -3.05
N GLY A 14 -10.81 12.82 -2.06
CA GLY A 14 -12.10 12.34 -1.57
C GLY A 14 -11.93 11.19 -0.58
N CYS A 15 -13.02 10.88 0.13
CA CYS A 15 -13.13 9.66 0.93
C CYS A 15 -14.59 9.25 1.08
N PHE A 16 -14.81 7.98 1.35
CA PHE A 16 -16.11 7.46 1.73
C PHE A 16 -15.94 6.36 2.77
N VAL A 17 -16.98 6.16 3.58
CA VAL A 17 -17.05 5.03 4.51
C VAL A 17 -17.66 3.85 3.78
N VAL A 18 -16.98 2.71 3.83
CA VAL A 18 -17.50 1.44 3.36
C VAL A 18 -17.80 0.56 4.57
N PRO A 19 -18.98 -0.10 4.66
CA PRO A 19 -19.37 -0.92 5.82
C PRO A 19 -18.67 -2.28 5.80
N MET A 20 -17.34 -2.28 5.69
CA MET A 20 -16.47 -3.45 5.61
C MET A 20 -15.17 -3.17 6.37
N ALA A 21 -14.59 -4.21 6.97
CA ALA A 21 -13.27 -4.09 7.60
C ALA A 21 -12.17 -3.77 6.56
N THR A 22 -11.03 -3.26 7.01
CA THR A 22 -9.89 -2.85 6.16
C THR A 22 -9.48 -3.91 5.14
N GLY A 23 -9.42 -5.20 5.53
CA GLY A 23 -9.07 -6.28 4.60
C GLY A 23 -10.03 -6.42 3.42
N MET A 24 -11.34 -6.30 3.66
CA MET A 24 -12.35 -6.35 2.59
C MET A 24 -12.41 -5.04 1.78
N SER A 25 -12.07 -3.92 2.41
CA SER A 25 -11.92 -2.64 1.71
C SER A 25 -10.72 -2.65 0.75
N LEU A 26 -9.62 -3.31 1.13
CA LEU A 26 -8.49 -3.59 0.23
C LEU A 26 -8.90 -4.49 -0.95
N VAL A 27 -9.73 -5.52 -0.71
CA VAL A 27 -10.30 -6.35 -1.80
C VAL A 27 -11.08 -5.47 -2.77
N LEU A 28 -11.93 -4.57 -2.30
CA LEU A 28 -12.70 -3.66 -3.15
C LEU A 28 -11.79 -2.80 -4.04
N CYS A 29 -10.70 -2.26 -3.49
CA CYS A 29 -9.72 -1.50 -4.26
C CYS A 29 -9.05 -2.37 -5.34
N MET A 30 -8.59 -3.56 -4.97
CA MET A 30 -7.94 -4.49 -5.91
C MET A 30 -8.87 -4.97 -7.02
N LEU A 31 -10.16 -5.22 -6.72
CA LEU A 31 -11.16 -5.58 -7.71
C LEU A 31 -11.42 -4.44 -8.71
N THR A 32 -11.32 -3.19 -8.27
CA THR A 32 -11.45 -2.00 -9.12
C THR A 32 -10.23 -1.87 -10.04
N ILE A 33 -9.03 -1.94 -9.46
CA ILE A 33 -7.76 -1.92 -10.22
C ILE A 33 -7.71 -3.02 -11.28
N ARG A 34 -8.25 -4.22 -10.98
CA ARG A 34 -8.30 -5.32 -11.96
C ARG A 34 -9.16 -5.03 -13.18
N GLN A 35 -10.17 -4.17 -13.07
CA GLN A 35 -10.97 -3.74 -14.24
C GLN A 35 -10.14 -2.83 -15.16
N GLU A 36 -9.27 -2.00 -14.58
CA GLU A 36 -8.37 -1.12 -15.32
C GLU A 36 -7.13 -1.84 -15.85
N ARG A 37 -6.70 -2.91 -15.16
CA ARG A 37 -5.52 -3.72 -15.48
C ARG A 37 -5.90 -5.21 -15.62
N PRO A 38 -6.63 -5.61 -16.66
CA PRO A 38 -7.17 -6.97 -16.78
C PRO A 38 -6.10 -8.06 -16.95
N GLN A 39 -4.93 -7.71 -17.49
CA GLN A 39 -3.77 -8.61 -17.59
C GLN A 39 -3.01 -8.81 -16.27
N ALA A 40 -3.27 -7.97 -15.26
CA ALA A 40 -2.52 -8.01 -14.01
C ALA A 40 -2.92 -9.22 -13.16
N LYS A 41 -1.91 -9.90 -12.60
CA LYS A 41 -2.06 -11.12 -11.80
C LYS A 41 -1.44 -10.97 -10.42
N TYR A 42 -0.42 -10.14 -10.29
CA TYR A 42 0.42 -10.08 -9.09
C TYR A 42 0.10 -8.87 -8.21
N VAL A 43 0.20 -9.05 -6.90
CA VAL A 43 0.34 -7.94 -5.95
C VAL A 43 1.68 -8.09 -5.27
N ILE A 44 2.58 -7.12 -5.47
CA ILE A 44 3.84 -7.08 -4.73
C ILE A 44 3.53 -6.57 -3.34
N TRP A 45 3.95 -7.29 -2.31
CA TRP A 45 3.57 -7.00 -0.94
C TRP A 45 4.78 -7.01 -0.02
N SER A 46 5.02 -5.87 0.64
CA SER A 46 6.02 -5.76 1.72
C SER A 46 5.54 -6.57 2.92
N ARG A 47 6.25 -7.66 3.24
CA ARG A 47 5.80 -8.67 4.20
C ARG A 47 5.41 -8.05 5.55
N ILE A 48 4.26 -8.47 6.06
CA ILE A 48 3.84 -8.28 7.44
C ILE A 48 3.03 -9.51 7.88
N ASP A 49 3.31 -10.05 9.06
CA ASP A 49 2.69 -11.31 9.52
C ASP A 49 1.27 -11.08 10.11
N GLN A 50 0.38 -10.51 9.29
CA GLN A 50 -1.03 -10.25 9.59
C GLN A 50 -1.91 -10.91 8.51
N LYS A 51 -2.77 -11.83 8.94
CA LYS A 51 -3.52 -12.72 8.02
C LYS A 51 -4.47 -11.98 7.06
N ALA A 52 -5.16 -10.93 7.51
CA ALA A 52 -6.12 -10.20 6.68
C ALA A 52 -5.46 -9.45 5.51
N CYS A 53 -4.26 -8.89 5.71
CA CYS A 53 -3.50 -8.17 4.67
C CYS A 53 -2.99 -9.12 3.57
N PHE A 54 -2.67 -10.36 3.94
CA PHE A 54 -2.34 -11.40 2.97
C PHE A 54 -3.60 -11.95 2.30
N LYS A 55 -4.63 -12.27 3.08
CA LYS A 55 -5.87 -12.85 2.58
C LYS A 55 -6.62 -11.93 1.62
N CYS A 56 -6.54 -10.61 1.77
CA CYS A 56 -7.22 -9.71 0.84
C CYS A 56 -6.71 -9.86 -0.60
N ILE A 57 -5.41 -10.11 -0.79
CA ILE A 57 -4.81 -10.36 -2.12
C ILE A 57 -5.43 -11.61 -2.75
N VAL A 58 -5.42 -12.71 -2.01
CA VAL A 58 -5.97 -14.01 -2.47
C VAL A 58 -7.49 -13.92 -2.68
N THR A 59 -8.22 -13.23 -1.79
CA THR A 59 -9.67 -13.02 -1.92
C THR A 59 -10.03 -12.17 -3.14
N ALA A 60 -9.17 -11.22 -3.55
CA ALA A 60 -9.33 -10.49 -4.80
C ALA A 60 -9.03 -11.35 -6.05
N GLY A 61 -8.56 -12.59 -5.89
CA GLY A 61 -8.17 -13.48 -6.99
C GLY A 61 -6.83 -13.11 -7.62
N LEU A 62 -5.94 -12.47 -6.85
CA LEU A 62 -4.59 -12.08 -7.27
C LEU A 62 -3.54 -12.94 -6.54
N GLU A 63 -2.34 -13.01 -7.09
CA GLU A 63 -1.22 -13.78 -6.56
C GLU A 63 -0.27 -12.87 -5.76
N PRO A 64 -0.04 -13.14 -4.46
CA PRO A 64 0.86 -12.35 -3.64
C PRO A 64 2.33 -12.65 -3.99
N VAL A 65 3.08 -11.61 -4.32
CA VAL A 65 4.54 -11.65 -4.46
C VAL A 65 5.13 -11.03 -3.21
N ILE A 66 5.60 -11.89 -2.31
CA ILE A 66 6.10 -11.50 -1.00
C ILE A 66 7.51 -10.93 -1.15
N VAL A 67 7.71 -9.70 -0.69
CA VAL A 67 9.04 -9.09 -0.51
C VAL A 67 9.36 -9.09 0.98
N GLU A 68 10.43 -9.80 1.34
CA GLU A 68 10.91 -9.86 2.72
C GLU A 68 11.43 -8.49 3.16
N THR A 69 11.34 -8.21 4.46
CA THR A 69 11.89 -6.98 5.05
C THR A 69 13.40 -7.10 5.26
N ILE A 70 14.11 -5.98 5.22
CA ILE A 70 15.53 -5.91 5.59
C ILE A 70 15.69 -5.55 7.07
N SER A 71 16.70 -6.14 7.73
CA SER A 71 17.06 -5.80 9.11
C SER A 71 17.96 -4.57 9.14
N VAL A 72 17.57 -3.56 9.92
CA VAL A 72 18.33 -2.32 10.12
C VAL A 72 18.36 -2.01 11.63
N GLY A 73 19.45 -2.42 12.28
CA GLY A 73 19.52 -2.41 13.75
C GLY A 73 18.49 -3.40 14.32
N ASP A 74 17.61 -2.91 15.20
CA ASP A 74 16.53 -3.72 15.79
C ASP A 74 15.21 -3.65 14.97
N GLU A 75 15.17 -2.87 13.89
CA GLU A 75 13.97 -2.68 13.08
C GLU A 75 13.97 -3.56 11.82
N LEU A 76 12.79 -4.04 11.44
CA LEU A 76 12.53 -4.59 10.11
C LEU A 76 11.94 -3.49 9.21
N ARG A 77 12.62 -3.16 8.12
CA ARG A 77 12.27 -2.08 7.19
C ARG A 77 11.96 -2.59 5.78
N THR A 78 11.33 -1.74 4.98
CA THR A 78 11.01 -2.04 3.58
C THR A 78 12.26 -2.31 2.77
N ASP A 79 12.26 -3.41 2.02
CA ASP A 79 13.25 -3.64 0.97
C ASP A 79 12.78 -2.99 -0.33
N VAL A 80 13.04 -1.69 -0.49
CA VAL A 80 12.62 -0.93 -1.68
C VAL A 80 13.31 -1.45 -2.94
N ALA A 81 14.57 -1.87 -2.84
CA ALA A 81 15.31 -2.46 -3.94
C ALA A 81 14.70 -3.82 -4.34
N GLY A 82 14.33 -4.65 -3.36
CA GLY A 82 13.61 -5.90 -3.61
C GLY A 82 12.25 -5.68 -4.27
N ILE A 83 11.51 -4.63 -3.89
CA ILE A 83 10.26 -4.27 -4.59
C ILE A 83 10.55 -3.90 -6.04
N GLU A 84 11.55 -3.04 -6.30
CA GLU A 84 11.94 -2.64 -7.65
C GLU A 84 12.35 -3.82 -8.52
N GLU A 85 13.20 -4.72 -8.01
CA GLU A 85 13.61 -5.95 -8.69
C GLU A 85 12.40 -6.81 -9.09
N ARG A 86 11.39 -6.93 -8.22
CA ARG A 86 10.15 -7.65 -8.53
C ARG A 86 9.33 -6.97 -9.62
N ILE A 87 9.29 -5.63 -9.65
CA ILE A 87 8.62 -4.90 -10.73
C ILE A 87 9.27 -5.22 -12.08
N GLU A 88 10.60 -5.18 -12.14
CA GLU A 88 11.35 -5.42 -13.36
C GLU A 88 11.23 -6.87 -13.83
N THR A 89 11.34 -7.82 -12.90
CA THR A 89 11.28 -9.26 -13.21
C THR A 89 9.90 -9.70 -13.71
N LEU A 90 8.83 -9.19 -13.10
CA LEU A 90 7.46 -9.58 -13.44
C LEU A 90 6.89 -8.75 -14.60
N GLY A 91 7.43 -7.54 -14.82
CA GLY A 91 6.91 -6.54 -15.72
C GLY A 91 5.70 -5.80 -15.14
N ALA A 92 5.75 -4.47 -15.15
CA ALA A 92 4.73 -3.59 -14.58
C ALA A 92 3.29 -3.90 -15.03
N ALA A 93 3.09 -4.32 -16.29
CA ALA A 93 1.77 -4.67 -16.83
C ALA A 93 1.11 -5.88 -16.14
N ASN A 94 1.90 -6.79 -15.57
CA ASN A 94 1.40 -7.98 -14.87
C ASN A 94 1.11 -7.71 -13.39
N ILE A 95 1.41 -6.51 -12.89
CA ILE A 95 1.25 -6.13 -11.49
C ILE A 95 0.00 -5.27 -11.35
N ALA A 96 -0.88 -5.71 -10.44
CA ALA A 96 -2.12 -5.01 -10.13
C ALA A 96 -1.79 -3.81 -9.24
N CYS A 97 -1.09 -4.03 -8.14
CA CYS A 97 -0.60 -2.97 -7.28
C CYS A 97 0.60 -3.41 -6.43
N ILE A 98 1.25 -2.44 -5.82
CA ILE A 98 2.14 -2.63 -4.68
C ILE A 98 1.34 -2.35 -3.41
N LEU A 99 1.37 -3.28 -2.45
CA LEU A 99 0.71 -3.16 -1.15
C LEU A 99 1.75 -2.91 -0.05
N THR A 100 1.69 -1.72 0.54
CA THR A 100 2.51 -1.30 1.69
C THR A 100 1.67 -1.18 2.95
N THR A 101 2.31 -1.15 4.13
CA THR A 101 1.66 -1.05 5.43
C THR A 101 2.37 -0.02 6.31
N THR A 102 1.61 0.92 6.90
CA THR A 102 2.15 1.93 7.82
C THR A 102 2.15 1.43 9.27
N SER A 103 0.99 1.36 9.94
CA SER A 103 0.89 0.86 11.32
C SER A 103 1.07 -0.65 11.36
N CYS A 104 2.05 -1.13 12.12
CA CYS A 104 2.37 -2.55 12.24
C CYS A 104 2.93 -2.90 13.63
N PHE A 105 3.07 -4.20 13.91
CA PHE A 105 3.68 -4.69 15.14
C PHE A 105 5.20 -4.58 15.08
N ALA A 106 5.81 -4.00 16.11
CA ALA A 106 7.26 -4.02 16.30
C ALA A 106 7.76 -5.49 16.35
N PRO A 107 8.96 -5.80 15.86
CA PRO A 107 10.03 -4.90 15.43
C PRO A 107 9.89 -4.30 14.02
N ARG A 108 8.81 -4.61 13.29
CA ARG A 108 8.59 -4.00 11.97
C ARG A 108 8.26 -2.52 12.10
N ALA A 109 8.94 -1.70 11.30
CA ALA A 109 8.62 -0.30 11.13
C ALA A 109 7.57 -0.09 10.04
N ALA A 110 6.98 1.11 10.01
CA ALA A 110 6.16 1.53 8.89
C ALA A 110 6.96 1.43 7.59
N ASP A 111 6.28 1.03 6.50
CA ASP A 111 6.93 1.00 5.21
C ASP A 111 7.41 2.40 4.79
N SER A 112 8.48 2.44 3.99
CA SER A 112 8.97 3.66 3.32
C SER A 112 8.03 4.03 2.16
N VAL A 113 6.78 4.36 2.50
CA VAL A 113 5.68 4.61 1.54
C VAL A 113 6.00 5.73 0.56
N GLU A 114 6.79 6.72 0.96
CA GLU A 114 7.25 7.80 0.10
C GLU A 114 8.20 7.31 -1.00
N GLN A 115 9.11 6.41 -0.66
CA GLN A 115 10.06 5.82 -1.64
C GLN A 115 9.33 4.86 -2.59
N VAL A 116 8.39 4.08 -2.06
CA VAL A 116 7.55 3.20 -2.88
C VAL A 116 6.64 4.02 -3.79
N ALA A 117 6.08 5.15 -3.34
CA ALA A 117 5.26 6.01 -4.19
C ALA A 117 6.05 6.61 -5.36
N VAL A 118 7.33 6.97 -5.15
CA VAL A 118 8.24 7.40 -6.24
C VAL A 118 8.46 6.26 -7.24
N LEU A 119 8.68 5.04 -6.74
CA LEU A 119 8.85 3.85 -7.58
C LEU A 119 7.59 3.57 -8.41
N CYS A 120 6.41 3.61 -7.77
CA CYS A 120 5.11 3.44 -8.41
C CYS A 120 4.86 4.47 -9.52
N ALA A 121 5.20 5.74 -9.27
CA ALA A 121 5.11 6.81 -10.28
C ALA A 121 6.04 6.55 -11.48
N ARG A 122 7.26 6.07 -11.23
CA ARG A 122 8.24 5.78 -12.27
C ARG A 122 7.81 4.61 -13.17
N TYR A 123 7.29 3.53 -12.59
CA TYR A 123 6.94 2.31 -13.33
C TYR A 123 5.46 2.26 -13.76
N GLY A 124 4.62 3.22 -13.36
CA GLY A 124 3.19 3.22 -13.69
C GLY A 124 2.44 2.04 -13.06
N VAL A 125 2.79 1.70 -11.82
CA VAL A 125 2.17 0.61 -11.04
C VAL A 125 1.35 1.22 -9.92
N PRO A 126 0.07 0.83 -9.75
CA PRO A 126 -0.75 1.31 -8.64
C PRO A 126 -0.17 1.00 -7.26
N HIS A 127 -0.42 1.86 -6.28
CA HIS A 127 0.06 1.74 -4.92
C HIS A 127 -1.10 1.82 -3.93
N LEU A 128 -1.29 0.74 -3.18
CA LEU A 128 -2.24 0.68 -2.07
C LEU A 128 -1.48 0.76 -0.74
N ILE A 129 -1.96 1.63 0.15
CA ILE A 129 -1.41 1.80 1.49
C ILE A 129 -2.40 1.24 2.51
N ASN A 130 -2.04 0.12 3.14
CA ASN A 130 -2.73 -0.38 4.30
C ASN A 130 -2.38 0.48 5.53
N ASN A 131 -3.24 1.46 5.80
CA ASN A 131 -3.13 2.39 6.92
C ASN A 131 -4.05 2.01 8.10
N ALA A 132 -4.38 0.71 8.25
CA ALA A 132 -5.41 0.19 9.15
C ALA A 132 -5.53 0.95 10.49
N TYR A 133 -4.50 0.98 11.31
CA TYR A 133 -4.51 1.69 12.59
C TYR A 133 -3.63 2.95 12.58
N GLY A 134 -3.20 3.40 11.39
CA GLY A 134 -2.26 4.51 11.25
C GLY A 134 -2.88 5.89 11.34
N LEU A 135 -4.21 6.01 11.24
CA LEU A 135 -4.92 7.30 11.34
C LEU A 135 -4.62 8.05 12.64
N GLN A 136 -4.50 7.31 13.76
CA GLN A 136 -4.21 7.88 15.08
C GLN A 136 -2.76 8.39 15.23
N SER A 137 -1.88 8.06 14.28
CA SER A 137 -0.45 8.40 14.33
C SER A 137 -0.14 9.54 13.35
N ALA A 138 0.19 10.71 13.89
CA ALA A 138 0.63 11.86 13.09
C ALA A 138 1.86 11.51 12.22
N ARG A 139 2.75 10.61 12.71
CA ARG A 139 3.89 10.12 11.92
C ARG A 139 3.44 9.33 10.70
N CYS A 140 2.51 8.38 10.84
CA CYS A 140 2.01 7.59 9.71
C CYS A 140 1.31 8.47 8.67
N MET A 141 0.49 9.42 9.14
CA MET A 141 -0.21 10.34 8.25
C MET A 141 0.74 11.31 7.54
N HIS A 142 1.83 11.72 8.19
CA HIS A 142 2.89 12.51 7.55
C HIS A 142 3.60 11.72 6.45
N LEU A 143 3.90 10.43 6.65
CA LEU A 143 4.49 9.59 5.60
C LEU A 143 3.58 9.49 4.38
N ILE A 144 2.26 9.32 4.57
CA ILE A 144 1.28 9.30 3.48
C ILE A 144 1.22 10.66 2.78
N GLN A 145 1.28 11.76 3.52
CA GLN A 145 1.33 13.10 2.92
C GLN A 145 2.60 13.31 2.08
N GLU A 146 3.75 12.81 2.53
CA GLU A 146 4.99 12.88 1.76
C GLU A 146 4.94 11.97 0.53
N ALA A 147 4.32 10.80 0.61
CA ALA A 147 4.09 9.93 -0.55
C ALA A 147 3.27 10.64 -1.64
N ALA A 148 2.20 11.35 -1.27
CA ALA A 148 1.41 12.15 -2.20
C ALA A 148 2.19 13.33 -2.81
N ARG A 149 3.21 13.84 -2.09
CA ARG A 149 4.01 15.00 -2.54
C ARG A 149 5.13 14.59 -3.50
N GLN A 150 5.74 13.43 -3.27
CA GLN A 150 6.96 13.00 -3.96
C GLN A 150 6.71 12.00 -5.09
N GLY A 151 5.61 11.25 -5.03
CA GLY A 151 5.28 10.20 -5.99
C GLY A 151 3.79 10.07 -6.23
N SER A 152 3.33 8.85 -6.50
CA SER A 152 1.91 8.56 -6.72
C SER A 152 1.47 7.36 -5.89
N PHE A 153 0.31 7.49 -5.24
CA PHE A 153 -0.45 6.35 -4.74
C PHE A 153 -1.93 6.54 -5.04
N ASP A 154 -2.66 5.43 -5.09
CA ASP A 154 -4.06 5.43 -5.49
C ASP A 154 -4.98 5.57 -4.28
N GLU A 155 -4.82 4.69 -3.28
CA GLU A 155 -5.69 4.66 -2.11
C GLU A 155 -4.94 4.30 -0.83
N PHE A 156 -5.38 4.87 0.29
CA PHE A 156 -4.99 4.43 1.63
C PHE A 156 -6.23 4.05 2.45
N ILE A 157 -6.17 2.89 3.09
CA ILE A 157 -7.33 2.30 3.79
C ILE A 157 -7.08 2.36 5.29
N ILE A 158 -8.06 2.86 6.05
CA ILE A 158 -8.03 2.96 7.51
C ILE A 158 -9.14 2.12 8.14
N SER A 159 -8.94 1.72 9.40
CA SER A 159 -9.99 1.23 10.29
C SER A 159 -10.46 2.39 11.16
N THR A 160 -11.77 2.50 11.34
CA THR A 160 -12.42 3.47 12.24
C THR A 160 -12.76 2.84 13.58
#